data_AF-A0AA39SE61-F1
#
_entry.id   AF-A0AA39SE61-F1
#
_cell.length_a   1.000
_cell.length_b   1.000
_cell.length_c   1.000
_cell.angle_alpha   90.00
_cell.angle_beta   90.00
_cell.angle_gamma   90.00
#
_symmetry.space_group_name_H-M   'P 1'
#
loop_
_entity.id
_entity.type
_entity.pdbx_description
1 polymer ?
#
loop_
_entity_poly.entity_id
_entity_poly.type
_entity_poly.pdbx_seq_one_letter_code
_entity_poly.pdbx_strand_id
1 'polypeptide(L)'
;MELQGGFPLLLQQFIALFKKNFLIARKTRSKPLVSPPIPPCEEKHFVKLPCYDFLWSGNDSSRAKKIVSAIMKNNPNRPIPENKVLSFETPGDVDEWLDSNILKSPAALHFMDRNASVISYGIQTNSTPSERRGLYEDPTFKFQIPLQIAAEREIARFLLGDPNLGWEVGLKGFAHPEGKVVSAIASIGPTFFLAIAMFGFVFQISALVTEKELKLRQAMTMMGLFESVYWLSWLMWETIITLLSSLFIVLFGMMFKFDFFLKNDFIVVFLLFFLFQLNMLVTKFGFPYNKDYTKLKRGIWSLFPPNLLAKALSLLTDAPSMPGSDAGLRWSKRAECLLTEPECVMTINDIYLWLLGTFIAWFVLAIYLDNLVPNAAGVRQATYYFLMPGYWTGSGGSNVQEGSIFNCLGKIPRPEYITPDDEDVLEEENTVKQQAKDGLIDPNVAVQLRGLVKTYPGARKAGSCCGKMSSPFHAVRFDVLWEALSGREHLELFASIKGLPLASVKSVAEKSSAEVGLIGEADMRAGSYSGGMKRRLSIAIAFIGDPKLVILDEPTTGMDPITRRYVWDVIEAAKKGRAIILTHTQWRKLIS
;
A
#
# COMPACT_ATOMS: atom_id res chain seq x y z
N MET A 1 17.61 23.18 5.18
CA MET A 1 17.11 22.72 6.50
C MET A 1 17.71 21.33 6.73
N GLU A 2 18.78 21.28 7.53
CA GLU A 2 19.53 20.07 7.84
C GLU A 2 18.73 19.16 8.78
N LEU A 3 18.44 17.94 8.31
CA LEU A 3 17.94 16.83 9.12
C LEU A 3 18.93 15.66 8.94
N GLN A 4 20.11 15.79 9.53
CA GLN A 4 21.06 14.67 9.68
C GLN A 4 21.60 14.69 11.11
N GLY A 5 21.27 13.66 11.90
CA GLY A 5 21.97 13.43 13.19
C GLY A 5 21.23 12.75 14.34
N GLY A 6 19.94 12.37 14.22
CA GLY A 6 19.16 11.87 15.38
C GLY A 6 18.78 10.38 15.38
N PHE A 7 18.83 9.70 14.24
CA PHE A 7 18.22 8.37 14.09
C PHE A 7 19.00 7.19 14.74
N PRO A 8 20.36 7.17 14.78
CA PRO A 8 21.08 6.01 15.31
C PRO A 8 21.03 5.87 16.84
N LEU A 9 21.01 6.98 17.59
CA LEU A 9 21.10 6.98 19.04
C LEU A 9 19.76 6.58 19.70
N LEU A 10 18.65 7.05 19.13
CA LEU A 10 17.31 6.64 19.52
C LEU A 10 17.08 5.16 19.22
N LEU A 11 17.52 4.67 18.05
CA LEU A 11 17.43 3.26 17.69
C LEU A 11 18.29 2.37 18.60
N GLN A 12 19.50 2.79 18.98
CA GLN A 12 20.36 2.05 19.90
C GLN A 12 19.84 2.05 21.36
N GLN A 13 19.27 3.16 21.85
CA GLN A 13 18.61 3.20 23.15
C GLN A 13 17.31 2.37 23.17
N PHE A 14 16.57 2.33 22.06
CA PHE A 14 15.39 1.48 21.90
C PHE A 14 15.75 -0.01 21.87
N ILE A 15 16.81 -0.39 21.14
CA ILE A 15 17.31 -1.77 21.05
C ILE A 15 17.88 -2.26 22.39
N ALA A 16 18.54 -1.38 23.16
CA ALA A 16 19.08 -1.71 24.48
C ALA A 16 17.99 -1.94 25.55
N LEU A 17 16.89 -1.18 25.48
CA LEU A 17 15.70 -1.38 26.33
C LEU A 17 14.89 -2.63 25.93
N PHE A 18 14.94 -3.06 24.67
CA PHE A 18 14.19 -4.22 24.17
C PHE A 18 14.90 -5.57 24.37
N LYS A 19 16.24 -5.60 24.41
CA LYS A 19 17.02 -6.86 24.56
C LYS A 19 16.86 -7.56 25.92
N LYS A 20 16.36 -6.88 26.96
CA LYS A 20 16.44 -7.38 28.34
C LYS A 20 15.29 -8.31 28.79
N ASN A 21 14.20 -8.43 28.02
CA ASN A 21 12.99 -9.15 28.44
C ASN A 21 12.48 -10.14 27.37
N PHE A 22 13.13 -11.30 27.20
CA PHE A 22 12.62 -12.31 26.27
C PHE A 22 12.86 -13.74 26.78
N LEU A 23 11.92 -14.25 27.58
CA LEU A 23 11.77 -15.70 27.82
C LEU A 23 10.27 -16.08 27.81
N ILE A 24 9.87 -16.70 26.70
CA ILE A 24 8.99 -17.88 26.56
C ILE A 24 7.60 -17.82 27.23
N ALA A 25 6.55 -17.60 26.44
CA ALA A 25 5.19 -18.09 26.74
C ALA A 25 4.94 -19.36 25.91
N ARG A 26 5.07 -20.52 26.56
CA ARG A 26 4.85 -21.85 25.98
C ARG A 26 3.36 -22.18 26.05
N LYS A 27 2.83 -22.73 24.97
CA LYS A 27 1.62 -23.55 24.98
C LYS A 27 1.84 -24.72 25.95
N THR A 28 1.03 -24.80 26.99
CA THR A 28 0.91 -26.01 27.78
C THR A 28 -0.55 -26.39 27.81
N ARG A 29 -0.86 -27.61 27.31
CA ARG A 29 -1.87 -28.46 27.97
C ARG A 29 -1.75 -28.17 29.46
N SER A 30 -2.81 -27.68 30.11
CA SER A 30 -2.75 -27.31 31.53
C SER A 30 -2.25 -28.53 32.31
N LYS A 31 -0.94 -28.55 32.56
CA LYS A 31 -0.36 -29.45 33.54
C LYS A 31 -1.04 -29.04 34.84
N PRO A 32 -1.57 -29.98 35.63
CA PRO A 32 -2.14 -29.63 36.92
C PRO A 32 -1.11 -28.78 37.67
N LEU A 33 -1.52 -27.60 38.10
CA LEU A 33 -0.71 -26.77 38.98
C LEU A 33 -0.73 -27.48 40.33
N VAL A 34 0.41 -28.05 40.70
CA VAL A 34 0.59 -28.75 41.97
C VAL A 34 1.41 -27.84 42.88
N SER A 35 0.82 -27.42 44.00
CA SER A 35 1.49 -26.66 45.07
C SER A 35 2.30 -25.43 44.56
N PRO A 36 1.64 -24.43 43.94
CA PRO A 36 2.33 -23.27 43.41
C PRO A 36 3.00 -22.44 44.53
N PRO A 37 4.23 -21.91 44.32
CA PRO A 37 4.88 -21.04 45.29
C PRO A 37 4.24 -19.65 45.32
N ILE A 38 4.34 -18.95 46.45
CA ILE A 38 4.06 -17.51 46.51
C ILE A 38 5.17 -16.79 45.73
N PRO A 39 4.84 -16.13 44.59
CA PRO A 39 5.85 -15.47 43.78
C PRO A 39 6.32 -14.15 44.42
N PRO A 40 7.54 -13.68 44.08
CA PRO A 40 8.03 -12.39 44.54
C PRO A 40 7.17 -11.24 43.97
N CYS A 41 7.01 -10.17 44.74
CA CYS A 41 6.21 -9.02 44.32
C CYS A 41 6.69 -8.35 43.03
N GLU A 42 7.99 -8.45 42.71
CA GLU A 42 8.60 -7.94 41.47
C GLU A 42 8.02 -8.58 40.20
N GLU A 43 7.44 -9.77 40.30
CA GLU A 43 6.82 -10.46 39.16
C GLU A 43 5.41 -9.94 38.85
N LYS A 44 4.78 -9.17 39.76
CA LYS A 44 3.46 -8.56 39.53
C LYS A 44 3.55 -7.46 38.48
N HIS A 45 2.59 -7.44 37.56
CA HIS A 45 2.51 -6.34 36.60
C HIS A 45 2.14 -5.02 37.30
N PHE A 46 2.80 -3.94 36.89
CA PHE A 46 2.58 -2.57 37.39
C PHE A 46 2.86 -2.35 38.90
N VAL A 47 3.70 -3.19 39.52
CA VAL A 47 4.12 -3.00 40.92
C VAL A 47 5.05 -1.78 41.08
N LYS A 48 4.92 -1.06 42.21
CA LYS A 48 5.82 0.03 42.61
C LYS A 48 6.88 -0.48 43.58
N LEU A 49 8.15 -0.15 43.33
CA LEU A 49 9.27 -0.48 44.22
C LEU A 49 9.48 0.64 45.26
N PRO A 50 9.84 0.31 46.51
CA PRO A 50 9.98 -1.04 47.07
C PRO A 50 8.62 -1.73 47.26
N CYS A 51 8.58 -3.06 47.03
CA CYS A 51 7.38 -3.89 47.13
C CYS A 51 7.55 -5.02 48.16
N TYR A 52 6.41 -5.52 48.65
CA TYR A 52 6.29 -6.61 49.61
C TYR A 52 5.53 -7.78 48.98
N ASP A 53 5.93 -9.02 49.29
CA ASP A 53 5.36 -10.25 48.73
C ASP A 53 3.93 -10.49 49.23
N PHE A 54 3.67 -10.21 50.50
CA PHE A 54 2.33 -10.11 51.08
C PHE A 54 2.36 -9.31 52.39
N LEU A 55 1.20 -8.81 52.80
CA LEU A 55 0.99 -8.19 54.11
C LEU A 55 0.21 -9.14 55.02
N TRP A 56 0.23 -8.95 56.33
CA TRP A 56 -0.68 -9.69 57.21
C TRP A 56 -1.11 -8.92 58.45
N SER A 57 -2.30 -9.25 58.98
CA SER A 57 -2.83 -8.72 60.26
C SER A 57 -3.06 -9.82 61.30
N GLY A 58 -3.15 -9.44 62.57
CA GLY A 58 -3.24 -10.37 63.71
C GLY A 58 -1.90 -10.55 64.44
N ASN A 59 -1.03 -9.52 64.39
CA ASN A 59 0.30 -9.54 65.01
C ASN A 59 0.28 -9.60 66.55
N ASP A 60 -0.86 -9.33 67.17
CA ASP A 60 -1.13 -9.57 68.58
C ASP A 60 -1.09 -11.07 68.94
N SER A 61 -1.50 -11.95 68.02
CA SER A 61 -1.52 -13.40 68.24
C SER A 61 -0.16 -14.07 68.03
N SER A 62 0.37 -14.68 69.09
CA SER A 62 1.58 -15.51 69.01
C SER A 62 1.42 -16.73 68.09
N ARG A 63 0.18 -17.19 67.86
CA ARG A 63 -0.13 -18.28 66.93
C ARG A 63 -0.02 -17.82 65.49
N ALA A 64 -0.61 -16.66 65.17
CA ALA A 64 -0.52 -16.07 63.83
C ALA A 64 0.93 -15.80 63.44
N LYS A 65 1.75 -15.26 64.36
CA LYS A 65 3.20 -15.10 64.16
C LYS A 65 3.90 -16.40 63.77
N LYS A 66 3.67 -17.48 64.52
CA LYS A 66 4.27 -18.80 64.24
C LYS A 66 3.84 -19.35 62.89
N ILE A 67 2.56 -19.18 62.52
CA ILE A 67 2.01 -19.62 61.23
C ILE A 67 2.66 -18.83 60.09
N VAL A 68 2.74 -17.51 60.18
CA VAL A 68 3.36 -16.67 59.14
C VAL A 68 4.85 -16.96 58.98
N SER A 69 5.59 -17.14 60.08
CA SER A 69 6.99 -17.56 60.02
C SER A 69 7.15 -18.93 59.33
N ALA A 70 6.21 -19.85 59.55
CA ALA A 70 6.20 -21.15 58.88
C ALA A 70 5.86 -21.02 57.38
N ILE A 71 4.91 -20.15 56.99
CA ILE A 71 4.58 -19.83 55.59
C ILE A 71 5.83 -19.34 54.86
N MET A 72 6.55 -18.40 55.47
CA MET A 72 7.75 -17.82 54.89
C MET A 72 8.87 -18.84 54.73
N LYS A 73 9.08 -19.71 55.73
CA LYS A 73 10.13 -20.74 55.70
C LYS A 73 9.82 -21.87 54.73
N ASN A 74 8.56 -22.29 54.64
CA ASN A 74 8.12 -23.46 53.87
C ASN A 74 7.59 -23.10 52.47
N ASN A 75 7.81 -21.88 51.98
CA ASN A 75 7.39 -21.51 50.63
C ASN A 75 8.20 -22.31 49.58
N PRO A 76 7.55 -23.04 48.65
CA PRO A 76 8.25 -23.89 47.68
C PRO A 76 9.25 -23.10 46.85
N ASN A 77 10.41 -23.69 46.55
CA ASN A 77 11.50 -23.13 45.74
C ASN A 77 12.20 -21.87 46.28
N ARG A 78 11.56 -21.09 47.17
CA ARG A 78 12.10 -19.83 47.70
C ARG A 78 11.54 -19.53 49.09
N PRO A 79 12.35 -19.59 50.17
CA PRO A 79 11.99 -19.00 51.45
C PRO A 79 11.80 -17.48 51.32
N ILE A 80 10.73 -16.94 51.91
CA ILE A 80 10.40 -15.51 51.84
C ILE A 80 11.17 -14.78 52.94
N PRO A 81 11.97 -13.75 52.61
CA PRO A 81 12.74 -13.01 53.62
C PRO A 81 11.83 -12.05 54.42
N GLU A 82 12.20 -11.77 55.67
CA GLU A 82 11.41 -10.92 56.58
C GLU A 82 11.22 -9.49 56.07
N ASN A 83 12.17 -8.94 55.31
CA ASN A 83 12.04 -7.62 54.70
C ASN A 83 11.00 -7.53 53.56
N LYS A 84 10.43 -8.67 53.14
CA LYS A 84 9.41 -8.75 52.09
C LYS A 84 8.00 -8.96 52.63
N VAL A 85 7.82 -8.98 53.95
CA VAL A 85 6.51 -9.17 54.60
C VAL A 85 6.32 -8.07 55.64
N LEU A 86 5.15 -7.43 55.65
CA LEU A 86 4.77 -6.46 56.68
C LEU A 86 3.64 -7.01 57.55
N SER A 87 3.73 -6.74 58.84
CA SER A 87 2.75 -7.16 59.86
C SER A 87 1.99 -5.96 60.42
N PHE A 88 0.70 -6.16 60.67
CA PHE A 88 -0.22 -5.17 61.23
C PHE A 88 -1.02 -5.78 62.40
N GLU A 89 -1.58 -4.95 63.27
CA GLU A 89 -2.41 -5.44 64.38
C GLU A 89 -3.79 -5.81 63.87
N THR A 90 -4.50 -4.87 63.23
CA THR A 90 -5.86 -5.08 62.75
C THR A 90 -5.95 -5.14 61.22
N PRO A 91 -7.01 -5.75 60.66
CA PRO A 91 -7.29 -5.65 59.23
C PRO A 91 -7.44 -4.21 58.74
N GLY A 92 -8.00 -3.30 59.56
CA GLY A 92 -8.18 -1.90 59.20
C GLY A 92 -6.86 -1.15 58.97
N ASP A 93 -5.82 -1.48 59.75
CA ASP A 93 -4.48 -0.89 59.56
C ASP A 93 -3.85 -1.30 58.22
N VAL A 94 -4.18 -2.51 57.75
CA VAL A 94 -3.75 -2.99 56.42
C VAL A 94 -4.45 -2.20 55.32
N ASP A 95 -5.75 -1.96 55.46
CA ASP A 95 -6.54 -1.19 54.50
C ASP A 95 -6.00 0.25 54.37
N GLU A 96 -5.78 0.94 55.50
CA GLU A 96 -5.21 2.30 55.52
C GLU A 96 -3.80 2.34 54.90
N TRP A 97 -2.99 1.30 55.15
CA TRP A 97 -1.68 1.19 54.52
C TRP A 97 -1.78 0.97 53.01
N LEU A 98 -2.70 0.12 52.54
CA LEU A 98 -2.91 -0.15 51.12
C LEU A 98 -3.41 1.08 50.37
N ASP A 99 -4.29 1.88 50.99
CA ASP A 99 -4.79 3.14 50.43
C ASP A 99 -3.68 4.18 50.24
N SER A 100 -2.78 4.28 51.21
CA SER A 100 -1.61 5.18 51.13
C SER A 100 -0.47 4.62 50.25
N ASN A 101 -0.43 3.31 50.01
CA ASN A 101 0.65 2.60 49.30
C ASN A 101 0.16 1.75 48.12
N ILE A 102 -0.58 2.40 47.22
CA ILE A 102 -1.12 1.81 46.00
C ILE A 102 -0.04 1.05 45.19
N LEU A 103 -0.34 -0.21 44.84
CA LEU A 103 0.49 -1.11 44.02
C LEU A 103 1.85 -1.52 44.63
N LYS A 104 2.02 -1.45 45.96
CA LYS A 104 3.25 -1.95 46.64
C LYS A 104 3.17 -3.39 47.16
N SER A 105 1.97 -3.97 47.26
CA SER A 105 1.77 -5.38 47.65
C SER A 105 0.78 -6.06 46.72
N PRO A 106 0.94 -7.35 46.39
CA PRO A 106 -0.02 -8.10 45.60
C PRO A 106 -1.24 -8.57 46.41
N ALA A 107 -1.05 -8.84 47.71
CA ALA A 107 -2.03 -9.52 48.56
C ALA A 107 -1.81 -9.25 50.06
N ALA A 108 -2.83 -9.50 50.89
CA ALA A 108 -2.75 -9.49 52.35
C ALA A 108 -3.49 -10.69 52.98
N LEU A 109 -3.01 -11.15 54.14
CA LEU A 109 -3.60 -12.21 54.97
C LEU A 109 -4.10 -11.65 56.29
N HIS A 110 -5.35 -11.94 56.66
CA HIS A 110 -5.91 -11.50 57.93
C HIS A 110 -6.14 -12.70 58.82
N PHE A 111 -5.47 -12.78 59.96
CA PHE A 111 -5.69 -13.84 60.94
C PHE A 111 -6.57 -13.34 62.08
N MET A 112 -7.51 -14.18 62.52
CA MET A 112 -8.31 -13.95 63.72
C MET A 112 -8.37 -15.23 64.54
N ASP A 113 -7.87 -15.17 65.77
CA ASP A 113 -7.95 -16.28 66.70
C ASP A 113 -9.37 -16.35 67.30
N ARG A 114 -10.06 -17.49 67.13
CA ARG A 114 -11.42 -17.68 67.65
C ARG A 114 -11.41 -18.51 68.93
N ASN A 115 -10.73 -19.65 68.91
CA ASN A 115 -10.56 -20.54 70.05
C ASN A 115 -9.32 -21.44 69.84
N ALA A 116 -9.05 -22.35 70.79
CA ALA A 116 -7.88 -23.22 70.73
C ALA A 116 -7.80 -24.08 69.45
N SER A 117 -8.93 -24.47 68.86
CA SER A 117 -9.00 -25.37 67.70
C SER A 117 -9.36 -24.70 66.36
N VAL A 118 -9.78 -23.43 66.38
CA VAL A 118 -10.32 -22.71 65.22
C VAL A 118 -9.55 -21.40 65.06
N ILE A 119 -8.85 -21.30 63.93
CA ILE A 119 -8.23 -20.07 63.45
C ILE A 119 -9.02 -19.64 62.22
N SER A 120 -9.57 -18.43 62.24
CA SER A 120 -10.17 -17.82 61.05
C SER A 120 -9.09 -17.08 60.28
N TYR A 121 -9.10 -17.20 58.97
CA TYR A 121 -8.23 -16.40 58.11
C TYR A 121 -9.01 -15.80 56.94
N GLY A 122 -8.57 -14.64 56.45
CA GLY A 122 -9.10 -13.97 55.28
C GLY A 122 -7.97 -13.60 54.31
N ILE A 123 -8.29 -13.56 53.02
CA ILE A 123 -7.35 -13.13 51.98
C ILE A 123 -7.90 -11.89 51.30
N GLN A 124 -7.07 -10.87 51.21
CA GLN A 124 -7.37 -9.65 50.49
C GLN A 124 -6.45 -9.54 49.28
N THR A 125 -7.02 -9.53 48.08
CA THR A 125 -6.28 -9.41 46.81
C THR A 125 -7.00 -8.48 45.86
N ASN A 126 -6.26 -7.82 44.99
CA ASN A 126 -6.85 -7.09 43.88
C ASN A 126 -7.37 -8.09 42.83
N SER A 127 -8.69 -8.08 42.58
CA SER A 127 -9.36 -8.94 41.61
C SER A 127 -9.25 -8.45 40.16
N THR A 128 -8.69 -7.26 39.94
CA THR A 128 -8.59 -6.67 38.60
C THR A 128 -7.48 -7.37 37.82
N PRO A 129 -7.78 -8.02 36.68
CA PRO A 129 -6.76 -8.60 35.83
C PRO A 129 -5.92 -7.50 35.19
N SER A 130 -4.65 -7.79 34.96
CA SER A 130 -3.74 -6.83 34.34
C SER A 130 -3.16 -7.39 33.05
N GLU A 131 -3.08 -6.55 32.02
CA GLU A 131 -2.53 -6.93 30.74
C GLU A 131 -1.28 -6.09 30.46
N ARG A 132 -0.18 -6.76 30.12
CA ARG A 132 1.06 -6.10 29.72
C ARG A 132 1.57 -6.70 28.41
N ARG A 133 1.42 -5.95 27.31
CA ARG A 133 1.91 -6.33 25.98
C ARG A 133 1.33 -7.68 25.49
N GLY A 134 0.02 -7.90 25.67
CA GLY A 134 -0.64 -9.16 25.27
C GLY A 134 -0.46 -10.32 26.25
N LEU A 135 0.33 -10.16 27.32
CA LEU A 135 0.40 -11.11 28.43
C LEU A 135 -0.67 -10.76 29.46
N TYR A 136 -1.60 -11.69 29.67
CA TYR A 136 -2.66 -11.59 30.65
C TYR A 136 -2.18 -12.17 31.98
N GLU A 137 -2.26 -11.38 33.04
CA GLU A 137 -1.99 -11.79 34.41
C GLU A 137 -3.31 -11.93 35.17
N ASP A 138 -3.66 -13.17 35.51
CA ASP A 138 -4.77 -13.47 36.41
C ASP A 138 -4.30 -13.39 37.87
N PRO A 139 -4.74 -12.38 38.66
CA PRO A 139 -4.30 -12.22 40.05
C PRO A 139 -4.76 -13.37 40.94
N THR A 140 -5.85 -14.05 40.61
CA THR A 140 -6.39 -15.17 41.39
C THR A 140 -5.44 -16.36 41.30
N PHE A 141 -5.06 -16.79 40.08
CA PHE A 141 -4.14 -17.91 39.92
C PHE A 141 -2.70 -17.58 40.30
N LYS A 142 -2.26 -16.32 40.12
CA LYS A 142 -0.86 -15.95 40.36
C LYS A 142 -0.55 -15.63 41.82
N PHE A 143 -1.47 -15.02 42.57
CA PHE A 143 -1.20 -14.57 43.95
C PHE A 143 -2.20 -15.09 44.97
N GLN A 144 -3.51 -15.07 44.68
CA GLN A 144 -4.54 -15.44 45.66
C GLN A 144 -4.46 -16.93 46.02
N ILE A 145 -4.45 -17.82 45.03
CA ILE A 145 -4.45 -19.27 45.27
C ILE A 145 -3.15 -19.77 45.95
N PRO A 146 -1.94 -19.36 45.51
CA PRO A 146 -0.72 -19.75 46.22
C PRO A 146 -0.70 -19.32 47.69
N LEU A 147 -1.20 -18.12 47.98
CA LEU A 147 -1.27 -17.60 49.34
C LEU A 147 -2.31 -18.36 50.19
N GLN A 148 -3.45 -18.72 49.59
CA GLN A 148 -4.47 -19.54 50.25
C GLN A 148 -3.94 -20.92 50.63
N ILE A 149 -3.33 -21.62 49.67
CA ILE A 149 -2.78 -22.96 49.90
C ILE A 149 -1.70 -22.93 50.98
N ALA A 150 -0.84 -21.90 50.97
CA ALA A 150 0.19 -21.74 51.99
C ALA A 150 -0.40 -21.49 53.39
N ALA A 151 -1.42 -20.63 53.51
CA ALA A 151 -2.10 -20.36 54.76
C ALA A 151 -2.80 -21.61 55.32
N GLU A 152 -3.60 -22.30 54.50
CA GLU A 152 -4.32 -23.51 54.90
C GLU A 152 -3.37 -24.62 55.34
N ARG A 153 -2.28 -24.83 54.59
CA ARG A 153 -1.26 -25.84 54.92
C ARG A 153 -0.63 -25.59 56.28
N GLU A 154 -0.18 -24.37 56.56
CA GLU A 154 0.52 -24.08 57.82
C GLU A 154 -0.43 -23.98 59.01
N ILE A 155 -1.69 -23.55 58.80
CA ILE A 155 -2.74 -23.66 59.82
C ILE A 155 -2.99 -25.13 60.16
N ALA A 156 -3.11 -26.01 59.17
CA ALA A 156 -3.34 -27.44 59.38
C ALA A 156 -2.17 -28.09 60.15
N ARG A 157 -0.91 -27.82 59.74
CA ARG A 157 0.29 -28.29 60.45
C ARG A 157 0.35 -27.79 61.89
N PHE A 158 -0.01 -26.53 62.11
CA PHE A 158 -0.01 -25.94 63.45
C PHE A 158 -1.06 -26.57 64.36
N LEU A 159 -2.28 -26.79 63.87
CA LEU A 159 -3.39 -27.35 64.66
C LEU A 159 -3.21 -28.86 64.93
N LEU A 160 -2.64 -29.61 63.98
CA LEU A 160 -2.41 -31.06 64.13
C LEU A 160 -1.11 -31.39 64.88
N GLY A 161 -0.19 -30.43 65.00
CA GLY A 161 1.12 -30.66 65.62
C GLY A 161 2.07 -31.52 64.79
N ASP A 162 1.74 -31.80 63.52
CA ASP A 162 2.57 -32.57 62.60
C ASP A 162 3.22 -31.65 61.54
N PRO A 163 4.53 -31.35 61.65
CA PRO A 163 5.22 -30.49 60.69
C PRO A 163 5.42 -31.15 59.31
N ASN A 164 5.30 -32.48 59.23
CA ASN A 164 5.56 -33.25 58.00
C ASN A 164 4.29 -33.54 57.19
N LEU A 165 3.13 -32.99 57.60
CA LEU A 165 1.88 -33.15 56.87
C LEU A 165 2.06 -32.73 55.39
N GLY A 166 1.83 -33.68 54.49
CA GLY A 166 1.79 -33.46 53.04
C GLY A 166 0.48 -32.77 52.66
N TRP A 167 0.58 -31.60 52.03
CA TRP A 167 -0.57 -30.81 51.57
C TRP A 167 -0.39 -30.49 50.09
N GLU A 168 -0.81 -31.42 49.23
CA GLU A 168 -0.72 -31.28 47.78
C GLU A 168 -2.09 -30.91 47.20
N VAL A 169 -2.19 -29.69 46.67
CA VAL A 169 -3.40 -29.20 46.01
C VAL A 169 -3.15 -29.18 44.51
N GLY A 170 -3.93 -29.98 43.78
CA GLY A 170 -3.92 -30.01 42.31
C GLY A 170 -5.04 -29.14 41.75
N LEU A 171 -4.68 -28.08 41.04
CA LEU A 171 -5.65 -27.21 40.37
C LEU A 171 -5.79 -27.61 38.92
N LYS A 172 -7.03 -27.84 38.49
CA LYS A 172 -7.37 -28.07 37.08
C LYS A 172 -8.49 -27.11 36.69
N GLY A 173 -8.20 -26.23 35.73
CA GLY A 173 -9.20 -25.33 35.17
C GLY A 173 -10.37 -26.11 34.58
N PHE A 174 -11.59 -25.63 34.81
CA PHE A 174 -12.78 -26.14 34.16
C PHE A 174 -12.75 -25.79 32.66
N ALA A 175 -13.32 -26.64 31.81
CA ALA A 175 -13.38 -26.37 30.39
C ALA A 175 -14.27 -25.15 30.13
N HIS A 176 -13.68 -24.04 29.68
CA HIS A 176 -14.40 -22.87 29.21
C HIS A 176 -13.96 -22.54 27.78
N PRO A 177 -14.82 -21.94 26.93
CA PRO A 177 -14.39 -21.45 25.62
C PRO A 177 -13.29 -20.40 25.80
N GLU A 178 -12.22 -20.49 25.02
CA GLU A 178 -11.12 -19.53 25.07
C GLU A 178 -11.65 -18.11 24.80
N GLY A 179 -11.37 -17.17 25.72
CA GLY A 179 -11.66 -15.77 25.49
C GLY A 179 -10.84 -15.30 24.28
N LYS A 180 -11.49 -14.76 23.24
CA LYS A 180 -10.79 -14.22 22.07
C LYS A 180 -9.93 -13.04 22.50
N VAL A 181 -8.61 -13.22 22.49
CA VAL A 181 -7.66 -12.13 22.73
C VAL A 181 -7.82 -11.14 21.58
N VAL A 182 -8.21 -9.90 21.88
CA VAL A 182 -8.38 -8.85 20.86
C VAL A 182 -7.00 -8.52 20.31
N SER A 183 -6.67 -9.06 19.16
CA SER A 183 -5.43 -8.72 18.47
C SER A 183 -5.53 -7.33 17.86
N ALA A 184 -4.63 -6.43 18.27
CA ALA A 184 -4.52 -5.09 17.70
C ALA A 184 -4.32 -5.11 16.17
N ILE A 185 -3.72 -6.17 15.62
CA ILE A 185 -3.51 -6.34 14.18
C ILE A 185 -4.84 -6.64 13.47
N ALA A 186 -5.74 -7.42 14.06
CA ALA A 186 -7.04 -7.71 13.46
C ALA A 186 -8.00 -6.50 13.53
N SER A 187 -7.93 -5.68 14.58
CA SER A 187 -8.83 -4.54 14.79
C SER A 187 -8.32 -3.25 14.13
N ILE A 188 -7.05 -2.90 14.33
CA ILE A 188 -6.46 -1.63 13.85
C ILE A 188 -5.70 -1.84 12.54
N GLY A 189 -5.06 -3.01 12.36
CA GLY A 189 -4.22 -3.34 11.20
C GLY A 189 -4.86 -3.03 9.84
N PRO A 190 -6.12 -3.41 9.55
CA PRO A 190 -6.74 -3.08 8.26
C PRO A 190 -6.73 -1.57 7.95
N THR A 191 -6.92 -0.73 8.97
CA THR A 191 -6.91 0.75 8.82
C THR A 191 -5.51 1.25 8.52
N PHE A 192 -4.52 0.72 9.24
CA PHE A 192 -3.13 1.15 9.13
C PHE A 192 -2.53 0.72 7.78
N PHE A 193 -2.75 -0.52 7.37
CA PHE A 193 -2.30 -1.01 6.05
C PHE A 193 -3.03 -0.34 4.89
N LEU A 194 -4.32 0.01 5.06
CA LEU A 194 -5.04 0.86 4.11
C LEU A 194 -4.38 2.23 3.97
N ALA A 195 -4.06 2.90 5.08
CA ALA A 195 -3.43 4.23 5.04
C ALA A 195 -2.08 4.21 4.32
N ILE A 196 -1.26 3.18 4.55
CA ILE A 196 0.02 2.99 3.84
C ILE A 196 -0.23 2.83 2.33
N ALA A 197 -1.18 1.99 1.95
CA ALA A 197 -1.50 1.76 0.54
C ALA A 197 -2.07 3.02 -0.15
N MET A 198 -2.80 3.87 0.58
CA MET A 198 -3.35 5.12 0.06
C MET A 198 -2.29 6.16 -0.31
N PHE A 199 -1.13 6.19 0.37
CA PHE A 199 -0.05 7.11 -0.02
C PHE A 199 0.45 6.82 -1.44
N GLY A 200 0.60 5.54 -1.82
CA GLY A 200 0.98 5.15 -3.17
C GLY A 200 -0.03 5.63 -4.22
N PHE A 201 -1.32 5.41 -3.94
CA PHE A 201 -2.41 5.85 -4.82
C PHE A 201 -2.43 7.37 -5.06
N VAL A 202 -2.17 8.18 -4.03
CA VAL A 202 -2.13 9.65 -4.17
C VAL A 202 -1.03 10.09 -5.14
N PHE A 203 0.17 9.50 -5.04
CA PHE A 203 1.25 9.78 -5.97
C PHE A 203 0.91 9.33 -7.40
N GLN A 204 0.26 8.19 -7.56
CA GLN A 204 -0.18 7.67 -8.87
C GLN A 204 -1.20 8.59 -9.54
N ILE A 205 -2.24 9.03 -8.81
CA ILE A 205 -3.23 9.98 -9.33
C ILE A 205 -2.58 11.31 -9.70
N SER A 206 -1.67 11.82 -8.87
CA SER A 206 -0.95 13.05 -9.17
C SER A 206 -0.13 12.95 -10.47
N ALA A 207 0.58 11.83 -10.67
CA ALA A 207 1.32 11.58 -11.90
C ALA A 207 0.40 11.46 -13.14
N LEU A 208 -0.75 10.78 -12.99
CA LEU A 208 -1.73 10.66 -14.07
C LEU A 208 -2.39 12.01 -14.41
N VAL A 209 -2.69 12.83 -13.40
CA VAL A 209 -3.26 14.17 -13.59
C VAL A 209 -2.27 15.09 -14.29
N THR A 210 -1.01 15.13 -13.83
CA THR A 210 0.02 15.97 -14.48
C THR A 210 0.27 15.52 -15.92
N GLU A 211 0.23 14.21 -16.19
CA GLU A 211 0.32 13.69 -17.55
C GLU A 211 -0.86 14.12 -18.43
N LYS A 212 -2.09 14.07 -17.91
CA LYS A 212 -3.30 14.52 -18.63
C LYS A 212 -3.29 16.02 -18.88
N GLU A 213 -2.87 16.81 -17.90
CA GLU A 213 -2.75 18.27 -18.01
C GLU A 213 -1.77 18.65 -19.13
N LEU A 214 -0.62 17.99 -19.19
CA LEU A 214 0.41 18.21 -20.21
C LEU A 214 0.13 17.49 -21.55
N LYS A 215 -0.92 16.67 -21.61
CA LYS A 215 -1.31 15.86 -22.79
C LYS A 215 -0.17 14.98 -23.33
N LEU A 216 0.73 14.51 -22.45
CA LEU A 216 1.96 13.79 -22.83
C LEU A 216 1.65 12.50 -23.62
N ARG A 217 0.62 11.74 -23.23
CA ARG A 217 0.17 10.53 -23.95
C ARG A 217 -0.18 10.84 -25.40
N GLN A 218 -0.91 11.91 -25.66
CA GLN A 218 -1.33 12.27 -27.02
C GLN A 218 -0.12 12.61 -27.89
N ALA A 219 0.87 13.32 -27.35
CA ALA A 219 2.11 13.57 -28.08
C ALA A 219 2.90 12.29 -28.36
N MET A 220 2.99 11.37 -27.40
CA MET A 220 3.63 10.07 -27.64
C MET A 220 2.91 9.29 -28.74
N THR A 221 1.58 9.27 -28.75
CA THR A 221 0.78 8.67 -29.83
C THR A 221 1.04 9.36 -31.18
N MET A 222 1.07 10.70 -31.22
CA MET A 222 1.41 11.47 -32.43
C MET A 222 2.82 11.17 -32.96
N MET A 223 3.77 10.88 -32.06
CA MET A 223 5.14 10.50 -32.45
C MET A 223 5.27 9.02 -32.82
N GLY A 224 4.22 8.23 -32.59
CA GLY A 224 4.08 6.86 -33.06
C GLY A 224 4.34 5.79 -32.00
N LEU A 225 4.06 6.09 -30.73
CA LEU A 225 4.00 5.09 -29.67
C LEU A 225 2.62 4.42 -29.66
N PHE A 226 2.57 3.10 -29.58
CA PHE A 226 1.31 2.38 -29.39
C PHE A 226 0.73 2.62 -27.99
N GLU A 227 -0.59 2.80 -27.90
CA GLU A 227 -1.26 2.99 -26.61
C GLU A 227 -1.09 1.79 -25.67
N SER A 228 -0.98 0.57 -26.22
CA SER A 228 -0.72 -0.64 -25.43
C SER A 228 0.63 -0.58 -24.70
N VAL A 229 1.65 0.04 -25.29
CA VAL A 229 2.99 0.18 -24.68
C VAL A 229 2.93 1.13 -23.48
N TYR A 230 2.13 2.19 -23.58
CA TYR A 230 1.89 3.10 -22.46
C TYR A 230 1.27 2.37 -21.26
N TRP A 231 0.15 1.66 -21.48
CA TRP A 231 -0.52 0.91 -20.42
C TRP A 231 0.35 -0.20 -19.82
N LEU A 232 1.12 -0.90 -20.66
CA LEU A 232 2.07 -1.92 -20.18
C LEU A 232 3.21 -1.31 -19.37
N SER A 233 3.75 -0.16 -19.79
CA SER A 233 4.80 0.54 -19.04
C SER A 233 4.29 0.95 -17.65
N TRP A 234 3.09 1.54 -17.60
CA TRP A 234 2.47 1.95 -16.34
C TRP A 234 2.20 0.74 -15.44
N LEU A 235 1.58 -0.32 -15.98
CA LEU A 235 1.32 -1.56 -15.26
C LEU A 235 2.60 -2.20 -14.72
N MET A 236 3.67 -2.25 -15.53
CA MET A 236 4.95 -2.81 -15.10
C MET A 236 5.57 -1.99 -13.96
N TRP A 237 5.61 -0.67 -14.09
CA TRP A 237 6.17 0.21 -13.06
C TRP A 237 5.40 0.10 -11.75
N GLU A 238 4.07 0.12 -11.81
CA GLU A 238 3.23 -0.02 -10.63
C GLU A 238 3.34 -1.40 -9.99
N THR A 239 3.48 -2.45 -10.79
CA THR A 239 3.73 -3.80 -10.29
C THR A 239 5.05 -3.88 -9.53
N ILE A 240 6.13 -3.24 -10.03
CA ILE A 240 7.43 -3.21 -9.38
C ILE A 240 7.37 -2.48 -8.03
N ILE A 241 6.76 -1.29 -7.98
CA ILE A 241 6.61 -0.52 -6.74
C ILE A 241 5.78 -1.32 -5.73
N THR A 242 4.68 -1.92 -6.17
CA THR A 242 3.79 -2.73 -5.32
C THR A 242 4.50 -3.98 -4.78
N LEU A 243 5.34 -4.62 -5.61
CA LEU A 243 6.15 -5.77 -5.20
C LEU A 243 7.16 -5.38 -4.11
N LEU A 244 7.89 -4.28 -4.29
CA LEU A 244 8.86 -3.80 -3.29
C LEU A 244 8.18 -3.37 -1.99
N SER A 245 7.06 -2.65 -2.09
CA SER A 245 6.26 -2.22 -0.93
C SER A 245 5.73 -3.40 -0.12
N SER A 246 5.07 -4.36 -0.77
CA SER A 246 4.55 -5.57 -0.11
C SER A 246 5.67 -6.41 0.51
N LEU A 247 6.82 -6.54 -0.16
CA LEU A 247 8.00 -7.21 0.38
C LEU A 247 8.50 -6.53 1.66
N PHE A 248 8.66 -5.20 1.65
CA PHE A 248 9.12 -4.47 2.82
C PHE A 248 8.14 -4.54 3.99
N ILE A 249 6.83 -4.50 3.75
CA ILE A 249 5.83 -4.66 4.83
C ILE A 249 6.00 -6.01 5.54
N VAL A 250 6.19 -7.10 4.78
CA VAL A 250 6.39 -8.43 5.36
C VAL A 250 7.75 -8.54 6.04
N LEU A 251 8.83 -8.07 5.41
CA LEU A 251 10.19 -8.13 5.97
C LEU A 251 10.30 -7.31 7.25
N PHE A 252 9.79 -6.08 7.28
CA PHE A 252 9.75 -5.28 8.50
C PHE A 252 8.84 -5.91 9.55
N GLY A 253 7.69 -6.46 9.15
CA GLY A 253 6.81 -7.21 10.04
C GLY A 253 7.50 -8.39 10.74
N MET A 254 8.33 -9.14 9.99
CA MET A 254 9.16 -10.22 10.52
C MET A 254 10.33 -9.70 11.37
N MET A 255 10.98 -8.61 10.96
CA MET A 255 12.08 -7.96 11.69
C MET A 255 11.64 -7.48 13.07
N PHE A 256 10.42 -6.93 13.17
CA PHE A 256 9.80 -6.53 14.44
C PHE A 256 9.20 -7.70 15.23
N LYS A 257 9.34 -8.94 14.72
CA LYS A 257 8.88 -10.18 15.36
C LYS A 257 7.41 -10.21 15.73
N PHE A 258 6.55 -9.64 14.88
CA PHE A 258 5.11 -9.74 15.09
C PHE A 258 4.63 -11.19 14.83
N ASP A 259 3.91 -11.77 15.78
CA ASP A 259 3.37 -13.13 15.72
C ASP A 259 2.57 -13.39 14.44
N PHE A 260 1.83 -12.39 13.95
CA PHE A 260 1.10 -12.46 12.69
C PHE A 260 1.99 -12.84 11.49
N PHE A 261 3.18 -12.22 11.38
CA PHE A 261 4.11 -12.44 10.27
C PHE A 261 5.02 -13.65 10.49
N LEU A 262 5.31 -13.99 11.74
CA LEU A 262 6.20 -15.11 12.08
C LEU A 262 5.49 -16.47 12.05
N LYS A 263 4.21 -16.51 12.44
CA LYS A 263 3.47 -17.78 12.55
C LYS A 263 2.83 -18.20 11.23
N ASN A 264 2.47 -17.24 10.37
CA ASN A 264 1.90 -17.53 9.06
C ASN A 264 2.99 -17.70 8.00
N ASP A 265 2.69 -18.47 6.95
CA ASP A 265 3.61 -18.68 5.82
C ASP A 265 3.88 -17.35 5.09
N PHE A 266 5.17 -17.07 4.84
CA PHE A 266 5.64 -15.86 4.16
C PHE A 266 4.89 -15.62 2.85
N ILE A 267 4.71 -16.67 2.03
CA ILE A 267 4.11 -16.54 0.70
C ILE A 267 2.63 -16.13 0.82
N VAL A 268 1.92 -16.65 1.82
CA VAL A 268 0.50 -16.33 2.06
C VAL A 268 0.35 -14.85 2.42
N VAL A 269 1.17 -14.36 3.35
CA VAL A 269 1.10 -12.98 3.82
C VAL A 269 1.59 -12.01 2.75
N PHE A 270 2.68 -12.33 2.04
CA PHE A 270 3.20 -11.54 0.93
C PHE A 270 2.16 -11.39 -0.19
N LEU A 271 1.58 -12.50 -0.64
CA LEU A 271 0.63 -12.49 -1.75
C LEU A 271 -0.67 -11.77 -1.37
N LEU A 272 -1.08 -11.82 -0.09
CA LEU A 272 -2.20 -11.02 0.41
C LEU A 272 -1.94 -9.52 0.26
N PHE A 273 -0.81 -9.02 0.77
CA PHE A 273 -0.49 -7.59 0.68
C PHE A 273 -0.22 -7.13 -0.76
N PHE A 274 0.44 -7.97 -1.57
CA PHE A 274 0.71 -7.69 -2.97
C PHE A 274 -0.59 -7.57 -3.79
N LEU A 275 -1.48 -8.57 -3.73
CA LEU A 275 -2.75 -8.52 -4.44
C LEU A 275 -3.68 -7.42 -3.93
N PHE A 276 -3.64 -7.13 -2.63
CA PHE A 276 -4.40 -6.02 -2.05
C PHE A 276 -3.96 -4.66 -2.60
N GLN A 277 -2.66 -4.39 -2.63
CA GLN A 277 -2.12 -3.12 -3.10
C GLN A 277 -2.37 -2.90 -4.60
N LEU A 278 -2.35 -3.97 -5.42
CA LEU A 278 -2.72 -3.90 -6.84
C LEU A 278 -4.19 -3.47 -7.10
N ASN A 279 -5.05 -3.62 -6.10
CA ASN A 279 -6.50 -3.47 -6.24
C ASN A 279 -7.05 -2.16 -5.64
N MET A 280 -6.21 -1.24 -5.17
CA MET A 280 -6.65 -0.17 -4.27
C MET A 280 -7.60 0.88 -4.89
N LEU A 281 -8.88 0.85 -4.50
CA LEU A 281 -9.83 1.99 -4.50
C LEU A 281 -10.82 1.90 -3.29
N VAL A 282 -10.69 2.89 -2.38
CA VAL A 282 -11.63 3.56 -1.44
C VAL A 282 -12.65 2.80 -0.53
N THR A 283 -12.54 3.17 0.77
CA THR A 283 -13.41 3.22 1.99
C THR A 283 -13.98 2.00 2.73
N LYS A 284 -14.08 2.25 4.05
CA LYS A 284 -14.28 1.40 5.22
C LYS A 284 -15.65 1.72 5.84
N PHE A 285 -16.52 0.74 5.94
CA PHE A 285 -17.62 0.67 6.92
C PHE A 285 -17.87 -0.81 7.24
N GLY A 286 -18.37 -1.09 8.46
CA GLY A 286 -18.43 -2.42 9.10
C GLY A 286 -18.67 -3.60 8.14
N PHE A 287 -17.77 -4.58 8.20
CA PHE A 287 -17.62 -5.60 7.17
C PHE A 287 -18.74 -6.67 7.25
N PRO A 288 -19.57 -6.83 6.20
CA PRO A 288 -20.71 -7.74 6.20
C PRO A 288 -20.32 -9.19 5.87
N TYR A 289 -19.21 -9.70 6.41
CA TYR A 289 -18.82 -11.11 6.29
C TYR A 289 -19.38 -11.96 7.42
N ASN A 290 -20.64 -11.70 7.79
CA ASN A 290 -21.43 -12.48 8.74
C ASN A 290 -22.63 -13.12 8.04
N LYS A 291 -23.20 -14.19 8.62
CA LYS A 291 -24.38 -14.87 8.07
C LYS A 291 -25.65 -14.03 8.05
N ASP A 292 -25.72 -12.98 8.88
CA ASP A 292 -26.80 -11.99 8.87
C ASP A 292 -26.95 -11.30 7.51
N TYR A 293 -25.92 -11.34 6.67
CA TYR A 293 -25.89 -10.75 5.34
C TYR A 293 -26.07 -11.79 4.23
N THR A 294 -26.97 -11.47 3.29
CA THR A 294 -27.25 -12.30 2.11
C THR A 294 -25.99 -12.49 1.25
N LYS A 295 -25.92 -13.61 0.50
CA LYS A 295 -24.80 -13.89 -0.42
C LYS A 295 -24.58 -12.75 -1.42
N LEU A 296 -25.66 -12.12 -1.88
CA LEU A 296 -25.62 -11.00 -2.81
C LEU A 296 -24.95 -9.76 -2.19
N LYS A 297 -25.31 -9.40 -0.95
CA LYS A 297 -24.65 -8.31 -0.22
C LYS A 297 -23.17 -8.62 -0.02
N ARG A 298 -22.81 -9.83 0.42
CA ARG A 298 -21.40 -10.26 0.56
C ARG A 298 -20.62 -10.17 -0.75
N GLY A 299 -21.21 -10.56 -1.87
CA GLY A 299 -20.60 -10.45 -3.20
C GLY A 299 -20.36 -9.01 -3.61
N ILE A 300 -21.36 -8.13 -3.48
CA ILE A 300 -21.23 -6.70 -3.78
C ILE A 300 -20.12 -6.06 -2.95
N TRP A 301 -20.10 -6.35 -1.64
CA TRP A 301 -19.07 -5.81 -0.74
C TRP A 301 -17.67 -6.40 -0.97
N SER A 302 -17.56 -7.56 -1.62
CA SER A 302 -16.29 -8.17 -2.03
C SER A 302 -15.70 -7.55 -3.30
N LEU A 303 -16.46 -6.73 -4.04
CA LEU A 303 -15.91 -5.89 -5.11
C LEU A 303 -15.02 -4.77 -4.60
N PHE A 304 -15.04 -4.52 -3.28
CA PHE A 304 -14.28 -3.48 -2.59
C PHE A 304 -13.08 -4.11 -1.84
N PRO A 305 -11.85 -3.95 -2.36
CA PRO A 305 -10.64 -4.63 -1.87
C PRO A 305 -10.24 -4.38 -0.39
N PRO A 306 -10.52 -3.21 0.25
CA PRO A 306 -10.33 -3.02 1.70
C PRO A 306 -11.03 -4.07 2.57
N ASN A 307 -12.21 -4.52 2.13
CA ASN A 307 -13.04 -5.45 2.90
C ASN A 307 -12.43 -6.86 2.89
N LEU A 308 -11.92 -7.27 1.73
CA LEU A 308 -11.22 -8.54 1.55
C LEU A 308 -9.94 -8.59 2.39
N LEU A 309 -9.17 -7.50 2.43
CA LEU A 309 -7.98 -7.44 3.30
C LEU A 309 -8.36 -7.56 4.77
N ALA A 310 -9.36 -6.81 5.25
CA ALA A 310 -9.79 -6.89 6.64
C ALA A 310 -10.23 -8.31 7.02
N LYS A 311 -10.98 -8.99 6.13
CA LYS A 311 -11.36 -10.38 6.33
C LYS A 311 -10.14 -11.31 6.37
N ALA A 312 -9.20 -11.16 5.45
CA ALA A 312 -7.97 -11.95 5.44
C ALA A 312 -7.12 -11.76 6.71
N LEU A 313 -6.98 -10.51 7.18
CA LEU A 313 -6.24 -10.20 8.41
C LEU A 313 -6.88 -10.86 9.63
N SER A 314 -8.21 -10.87 9.73
CA SER A 314 -8.91 -11.60 10.80
C SER A 314 -8.65 -13.10 10.74
N LEU A 315 -8.78 -13.73 9.57
CA LEU A 315 -8.54 -15.17 9.39
C LEU A 315 -7.10 -15.57 9.72
N LEU A 316 -6.12 -14.78 9.28
CA LEU A 316 -4.70 -15.03 9.53
C LEU A 316 -4.29 -14.74 10.99
N THR A 317 -5.03 -13.88 11.68
CA THR A 317 -4.82 -13.63 13.11
C THR A 317 -5.40 -14.75 13.97
N ASP A 318 -6.51 -15.35 13.54
CA ASP A 318 -7.16 -16.45 14.26
C ASP A 318 -6.49 -17.81 14.00
N ALA A 319 -5.77 -17.96 12.87
CA ALA A 319 -5.11 -19.21 12.48
C ALA A 319 -4.12 -19.79 13.52
N PRO A 320 -3.26 -18.99 14.18
CA PRO A 320 -2.30 -19.52 15.16
C PRO A 320 -2.94 -19.84 16.53
N SER A 321 -4.21 -19.46 16.74
CA SER A 321 -4.94 -19.65 18.00
C SER A 321 -5.61 -21.02 18.10
N MET A 322 -5.32 -21.94 17.17
CA MET A 322 -6.04 -23.21 17.06
C MET A 322 -5.52 -24.34 17.95
N PRO A 323 -6.43 -25.18 18.48
CA PRO A 323 -6.05 -26.39 19.20
C PRO A 323 -5.34 -27.37 18.25
N GLY A 324 -4.08 -27.70 18.55
CA GLY A 324 -3.29 -28.69 17.81
C GLY A 324 -2.38 -28.14 16.69
N SER A 325 -2.42 -26.85 16.37
CA SER A 325 -1.46 -26.22 15.43
C SER A 325 -0.63 -25.17 16.17
N ASP A 326 0.67 -25.41 16.34
CA ASP A 326 1.63 -24.39 16.81
C ASP A 326 2.12 -23.51 15.65
N ALA A 327 1.80 -23.90 14.43
CA ALA A 327 2.09 -23.17 13.20
C ALA A 327 0.81 -22.46 12.73
N GLY A 328 0.92 -21.21 12.28
CA GLY A 328 -0.19 -20.50 11.63
C GLY A 328 -0.58 -21.11 10.28
N LEU A 329 -1.27 -20.34 9.44
CA LEU A 329 -1.76 -20.86 8.16
C LEU A 329 -0.59 -21.18 7.21
N ARG A 330 -0.55 -22.43 6.72
CA ARG A 330 0.39 -22.92 5.71
C ARG A 330 -0.19 -22.77 4.31
N TRP A 331 0.66 -22.54 3.30
CA TRP A 331 0.22 -22.41 1.90
C TRP A 331 -0.67 -23.56 1.40
N SER A 332 -0.38 -24.80 1.79
CA SER A 332 -1.14 -25.98 1.37
C SER A 332 -2.59 -25.99 1.89
N LYS A 333 -2.84 -25.37 3.05
CA LYS A 333 -4.14 -25.35 3.72
C LYS A 333 -4.95 -24.08 3.47
N ARG A 334 -4.53 -23.21 2.55
CA ARG A 334 -5.18 -21.91 2.28
C ARG A 334 -6.63 -22.01 1.77
N ALA A 335 -6.97 -23.14 1.14
CA ALA A 335 -8.32 -23.45 0.65
C ALA A 335 -9.16 -24.21 1.68
N GLU A 336 -8.56 -24.62 2.80
CA GLU A 336 -9.27 -25.28 3.90
C GLU A 336 -9.87 -24.22 4.83
N CYS A 337 -11.03 -24.54 5.37
CA CYS A 337 -11.66 -23.72 6.39
C CYS A 337 -10.91 -23.87 7.70
N LEU A 338 -10.43 -22.73 8.19
CA LEU A 338 -9.57 -22.62 9.36
C LEU A 338 -10.29 -23.08 10.65
N LEU A 339 -11.59 -22.86 10.78
CA LEU A 339 -12.37 -23.28 11.95
C LEU A 339 -13.11 -24.60 11.67
N THR A 340 -12.98 -25.57 12.58
CA THR A 340 -13.95 -26.66 12.82
C THR A 340 -15.22 -26.13 13.50
N GLU A 341 -15.64 -24.91 13.16
CA GLU A 341 -16.98 -24.43 13.42
C GLU A 341 -17.84 -24.76 12.19
N PRO A 342 -19.15 -25.01 12.33
CA PRO A 342 -20.00 -25.43 11.21
C PRO A 342 -20.19 -24.38 10.09
N GLU A 343 -19.44 -23.28 10.08
CA GLU A 343 -19.88 -22.01 9.51
C GLU A 343 -18.79 -21.24 8.73
N CYS A 344 -18.06 -21.94 7.86
CA CYS A 344 -17.05 -21.31 6.99
C CYS A 344 -17.69 -20.45 5.88
N VAL A 345 -17.46 -19.13 5.94
CA VAL A 345 -18.06 -18.16 5.00
C VAL A 345 -17.15 -17.84 3.81
N MET A 346 -15.83 -17.76 4.01
CA MET A 346 -14.85 -17.38 2.98
C MET A 346 -13.44 -17.84 3.40
N THR A 347 -12.70 -18.47 2.48
CA THR A 347 -11.32 -18.94 2.69
C THR A 347 -10.29 -17.91 2.18
N ILE A 348 -9.01 -18.10 2.53
CA ILE A 348 -7.93 -17.26 1.97
C ILE A 348 -7.82 -17.44 0.45
N ASN A 349 -8.07 -18.65 -0.05
CA ASN A 349 -8.11 -18.90 -1.49
C ASN A 349 -9.23 -18.13 -2.20
N ASP A 350 -10.42 -18.06 -1.59
CA ASP A 350 -11.53 -17.26 -2.14
C ASP A 350 -11.18 -15.78 -2.20
N ILE A 351 -10.49 -15.28 -1.17
CA ILE A 351 -10.02 -13.89 -1.11
C ILE A 351 -9.04 -13.60 -2.25
N TYR A 352 -8.10 -14.50 -2.54
CA TYR A 352 -7.19 -14.32 -3.68
C TYR A 352 -7.92 -14.30 -5.02
N LEU A 353 -8.90 -15.19 -5.21
CA LEU A 353 -9.71 -15.21 -6.42
C LEU A 353 -10.53 -13.93 -6.60
N TRP A 354 -11.11 -13.42 -5.51
CA TRP A 354 -11.81 -12.14 -5.53
C TRP A 354 -10.87 -10.98 -5.87
N LEU A 355 -9.71 -10.88 -5.22
CA LEU A 355 -8.73 -9.82 -5.50
C LEU A 355 -8.23 -9.90 -6.95
N LEU A 356 -7.97 -11.08 -7.49
CA LEU A 356 -7.57 -11.24 -8.88
C LEU A 356 -8.71 -10.86 -9.85
N GLY A 357 -9.93 -11.29 -9.56
CA GLY A 357 -11.11 -11.01 -10.37
C GLY A 357 -11.47 -9.53 -10.37
N THR A 358 -11.39 -8.85 -9.22
CA THR A 358 -11.63 -7.41 -9.13
C THR A 358 -10.59 -6.62 -9.90
N PHE A 359 -9.31 -7.02 -9.85
CA PHE A 359 -8.25 -6.36 -10.61
C PHE A 359 -8.56 -6.40 -12.11
N ILE A 360 -8.89 -7.58 -12.64
CA ILE A 360 -9.24 -7.75 -14.06
C ILE A 360 -10.47 -6.91 -14.43
N ALA A 361 -11.52 -6.96 -13.59
CA ALA A 361 -12.76 -6.21 -13.84
C ALA A 361 -12.52 -4.70 -13.87
N TRP A 362 -11.80 -4.15 -12.89
CA TRP A 362 -11.48 -2.73 -12.84
C TRP A 362 -10.51 -2.30 -13.94
N PHE A 363 -9.55 -3.14 -14.32
CA PHE A 363 -8.64 -2.87 -15.42
C PHE A 363 -9.36 -2.81 -16.77
N VAL A 364 -10.26 -3.76 -17.04
CA VAL A 364 -11.12 -3.72 -18.24
C VAL A 364 -12.04 -2.50 -18.23
N LEU A 365 -12.63 -2.17 -17.07
CA LEU A 365 -13.45 -0.96 -16.94
C LEU A 365 -12.64 0.33 -17.14
N ALA A 366 -11.38 0.37 -16.70
CA ALA A 366 -10.50 1.51 -16.91
C ALA A 366 -10.20 1.71 -18.39
N ILE A 367 -9.85 0.64 -19.12
CA ILE A 367 -9.68 0.68 -20.58
C ILE A 367 -10.99 1.12 -21.25
N TYR A 368 -12.14 0.64 -20.79
CA TYR A 368 -13.44 1.03 -21.32
C TYR A 368 -13.74 2.52 -21.11
N LEU A 369 -13.59 3.03 -19.88
CA LEU A 369 -13.87 4.44 -19.56
C LEU A 369 -12.90 5.39 -20.26
N ASP A 370 -11.64 5.00 -20.45
CA ASP A 370 -10.65 5.80 -21.17
C ASP A 370 -11.02 6.00 -22.66
N ASN A 371 -11.68 5.00 -23.28
CA ASN A 371 -12.19 5.12 -24.65
C ASN A 371 -13.51 5.91 -24.74
N LEU A 372 -14.28 5.94 -23.65
CA LEU A 372 -15.60 6.58 -23.59
C LEU A 372 -15.50 8.09 -23.27
N VAL A 373 -14.57 8.47 -22.38
CA VAL A 373 -14.35 9.86 -21.98
C VAL A 373 -13.67 10.59 -23.15
N PRO A 374 -14.18 11.76 -23.59
CA PRO A 374 -13.62 12.46 -24.74
C PRO A 374 -12.14 12.75 -24.57
N ASN A 375 -11.34 12.39 -25.57
CA ASN A 375 -9.94 12.77 -25.66
C ASN A 375 -9.83 14.31 -25.77
N ALA A 376 -8.65 14.88 -25.52
CA ALA A 376 -8.42 16.33 -25.56
C ALA A 376 -8.61 17.02 -26.94
N ALA A 377 -9.19 16.30 -27.91
CA ALA A 377 -9.63 16.75 -29.23
C ALA A 377 -11.14 16.56 -29.44
N GLY A 378 -11.92 16.44 -28.35
CA GLY A 378 -13.40 16.46 -28.37
C GLY A 378 -14.11 15.19 -28.86
N VAL A 379 -13.39 14.23 -29.44
CA VAL A 379 -14.01 13.04 -30.07
C VAL A 379 -14.59 12.08 -29.01
N ARG A 380 -15.92 11.89 -29.03
CA ARG A 380 -16.65 10.92 -28.20
C ARG A 380 -16.93 9.62 -28.97
N GLN A 381 -16.67 8.45 -28.38
CA GLN A 381 -17.13 7.16 -28.91
C GLN A 381 -18.52 6.80 -28.34
N ALA A 382 -19.32 6.05 -29.10
CA ALA A 382 -20.66 5.63 -28.68
C ALA A 382 -20.63 4.64 -27.51
N THR A 383 -21.61 4.70 -26.60
CA THR A 383 -21.67 3.87 -25.36
C THR A 383 -21.72 2.36 -25.59
N TYR A 384 -22.09 1.92 -26.78
CA TYR A 384 -22.18 0.50 -27.19
C TYR A 384 -21.00 0.06 -28.08
N TYR A 385 -19.98 0.90 -28.25
CA TYR A 385 -18.81 0.61 -29.07
C TYR A 385 -18.11 -0.70 -28.69
N PHE A 386 -18.06 -1.03 -27.39
CA PHE A 386 -17.46 -2.26 -26.87
C PHE A 386 -18.19 -3.55 -27.30
N LEU A 387 -19.47 -3.47 -27.68
CA LEU A 387 -20.23 -4.63 -28.16
C LEU A 387 -19.99 -4.89 -29.65
N MET A 388 -19.38 -3.94 -30.35
CA MET A 388 -19.03 -4.14 -31.75
C MET A 388 -17.83 -5.09 -31.84
N PRO A 389 -17.85 -6.08 -32.75
CA PRO A 389 -16.71 -6.96 -32.99
C PRO A 389 -15.41 -6.18 -33.23
N GLY A 390 -15.51 -4.98 -33.79
CA GLY A 390 -14.41 -4.06 -34.02
C GLY A 390 -13.66 -3.58 -32.77
N TYR A 391 -14.29 -3.50 -31.61
CA TYR A 391 -13.58 -3.11 -30.37
C TYR A 391 -12.57 -4.17 -29.93
N TRP A 392 -12.99 -5.44 -29.93
CA TRP A 392 -12.15 -6.56 -29.49
C TRP A 392 -11.16 -7.06 -30.55
N THR A 393 -11.45 -6.77 -31.83
CA THR A 393 -10.60 -7.14 -32.97
C THR A 393 -9.76 -5.97 -33.51
N GLY A 394 -9.87 -4.77 -32.92
CA GLY A 394 -9.21 -3.55 -33.39
C GLY A 394 -9.82 -2.93 -34.65
N SER A 395 -10.96 -3.43 -35.13
CA SER A 395 -11.69 -2.97 -36.32
C SER A 395 -12.78 -1.92 -36.04
N GLY A 396 -12.79 -1.28 -34.88
CA GLY A 396 -13.91 -0.43 -34.45
C GLY A 396 -13.90 1.02 -34.97
N GLY A 397 -12.78 1.56 -35.43
CA GLY A 397 -12.84 2.79 -36.23
C GLY A 397 -13.25 2.41 -37.65
N SER A 398 -14.39 2.89 -38.16
CA SER A 398 -14.71 2.70 -39.58
C SER A 398 -13.61 3.31 -40.45
N ASN A 399 -12.71 2.42 -40.88
CA ASN A 399 -11.58 2.57 -41.79
C ASN A 399 -10.23 3.08 -41.23
N VAL A 400 -9.80 2.66 -40.04
CA VAL A 400 -8.34 2.60 -39.78
C VAL A 400 -7.97 1.15 -39.50
N GLN A 401 -7.52 0.44 -40.54
CA GLN A 401 -6.84 -0.83 -40.36
C GLN A 401 -5.41 -0.56 -39.88
N GLU A 402 -5.23 -0.41 -38.57
CA GLU A 402 -3.95 -0.74 -37.92
C GLU A 402 -3.94 -2.22 -37.58
N GLY A 403 -2.78 -2.85 -37.76
CA GLY A 403 -2.67 -4.28 -38.01
C GLY A 403 -3.06 -5.18 -36.85
N SER A 404 -4.12 -5.95 -37.06
CA SER A 404 -4.23 -7.30 -36.49
C SER A 404 -3.29 -8.25 -37.24
N ILE A 405 -2.81 -9.28 -36.54
CA ILE A 405 -1.78 -10.25 -36.93
C ILE A 405 -2.12 -11.01 -38.24
N PHE A 406 -3.33 -10.89 -38.77
CA PHE A 406 -3.76 -11.48 -40.05
C PHE A 406 -4.74 -10.56 -40.79
N ASN A 407 -4.26 -9.69 -41.70
CA ASN A 407 -4.77 -9.59 -43.07
C ASN A 407 -4.16 -8.42 -43.86
N CYS A 408 -3.77 -8.75 -45.10
CA CYS A 408 -3.32 -7.82 -46.14
C CYS A 408 -4.47 -7.58 -47.12
N LEU A 409 -5.21 -6.46 -47.04
CA LEU A 409 -6.01 -5.87 -48.14
C LEU A 409 -6.74 -4.62 -47.61
N GLY A 410 -6.21 -3.43 -47.92
CA GLY A 410 -6.64 -2.15 -47.35
C GLY A 410 -7.82 -1.46 -48.06
N LYS A 411 -8.40 -0.49 -47.35
CA LYS A 411 -9.11 0.69 -47.90
C LYS A 411 -8.77 1.92 -47.04
N ILE A 412 -8.59 3.07 -47.71
CA ILE A 412 -8.34 4.39 -47.10
C ILE A 412 -9.60 4.88 -46.37
N PRO A 413 -9.49 5.52 -45.19
CA PRO A 413 -10.64 6.00 -44.44
C PRO A 413 -11.49 7.07 -45.12
N ARG A 414 -12.81 6.98 -44.89
CA ARG A 414 -13.76 8.06 -45.14
C ARG A 414 -13.63 9.12 -44.04
N PRO A 415 -13.68 10.43 -44.38
CA PRO A 415 -13.58 11.50 -43.40
C PRO A 415 -14.82 11.53 -42.48
N GLU A 416 -14.60 11.39 -41.17
CA GLU A 416 -15.64 11.55 -40.14
C GLU A 416 -15.92 13.04 -39.85
N TYR A 417 -17.18 13.36 -39.55
CA TYR A 417 -17.66 14.70 -39.20
C TYR A 417 -17.32 15.00 -37.73
N ILE A 418 -16.31 15.83 -37.52
CA ILE A 418 -15.99 16.43 -36.23
C ILE A 418 -16.73 17.77 -36.14
N THR A 419 -17.47 18.00 -35.07
CA THR A 419 -17.98 19.33 -34.71
C THR A 419 -16.83 20.15 -34.13
N PRO A 420 -16.59 21.40 -34.59
CA PRO A 420 -15.56 22.26 -34.01
C PRO A 420 -15.76 22.43 -32.49
N ASP A 421 -14.66 22.32 -31.74
CA ASP A 421 -14.67 22.41 -30.27
C ASP A 421 -14.86 23.86 -29.77
N ASP A 422 -14.59 24.86 -30.62
CA ASP A 422 -14.64 26.29 -30.26
C ASP A 422 -15.59 27.08 -31.19
N GLU A 423 -16.34 28.02 -30.63
CA GLU A 423 -17.40 28.80 -31.30
C GLU A 423 -16.83 29.73 -32.39
N ASP A 424 -15.62 30.24 -32.17
CA ASP A 424 -14.86 31.08 -33.11
C ASP A 424 -14.37 30.29 -34.33
N VAL A 425 -13.87 29.07 -34.14
CA VAL A 425 -13.46 28.16 -35.21
C VAL A 425 -14.66 27.77 -36.08
N LEU A 426 -15.84 27.62 -35.49
CA LEU A 426 -17.08 27.27 -36.19
C LEU A 426 -17.60 28.43 -37.05
N GLU A 427 -17.46 29.66 -36.56
CA GLU A 427 -17.79 30.89 -37.30
C GLU A 427 -16.82 31.12 -38.48
N GLU A 428 -15.53 30.91 -38.27
CA GLU A 428 -14.53 30.95 -39.34
C GLU A 428 -14.76 29.84 -40.38
N GLU A 429 -15.05 28.61 -39.96
CA GLU A 429 -15.34 27.49 -40.88
C GLU A 429 -16.57 27.79 -41.77
N ASN A 430 -17.62 28.39 -41.20
CA ASN A 430 -18.82 28.77 -41.95
C ASN A 430 -18.53 29.90 -42.95
N THR A 431 -17.70 30.87 -42.57
CA THR A 431 -17.26 31.97 -43.43
C THR A 431 -16.45 31.44 -44.62
N VAL A 432 -15.50 30.54 -44.37
CA VAL A 432 -14.70 29.87 -45.40
C VAL A 432 -15.58 29.03 -46.34
N LYS A 433 -16.57 28.31 -45.81
CA LYS A 433 -17.52 27.53 -46.62
C LYS A 433 -18.41 28.40 -47.50
N GLN A 434 -18.77 29.61 -47.06
CA GLN A 434 -19.50 30.58 -47.89
C GLN A 434 -18.60 31.13 -49.00
N GLN A 435 -17.38 31.58 -48.66
CA GLN A 435 -16.41 32.09 -49.64
C GLN A 435 -16.06 31.06 -50.73
N ALA A 436 -15.93 29.79 -50.35
CA ALA A 436 -15.71 28.68 -51.29
C ALA A 436 -16.91 28.42 -52.22
N LYS A 437 -18.15 28.61 -51.72
CA LYS A 437 -19.37 28.51 -52.55
C LYS A 437 -19.48 29.65 -53.55
N ASP A 438 -18.96 30.83 -53.19
CA ASP A 438 -18.99 32.04 -54.02
C ASP A 438 -17.82 32.09 -55.04
N GLY A 439 -16.99 31.05 -55.11
CA GLY A 439 -15.89 30.94 -56.09
C GLY A 439 -14.71 31.90 -55.84
N LEU A 440 -14.70 32.59 -54.71
CA LEU A 440 -13.62 33.46 -54.26
C LEU A 440 -12.60 32.61 -53.49
N ILE A 441 -11.54 32.17 -54.16
CA ILE A 441 -10.41 31.52 -53.50
C ILE A 441 -9.55 32.60 -52.84
N ASP A 442 -9.89 32.96 -51.60
CA ASP A 442 -9.03 33.82 -50.78
C ASP A 442 -7.73 33.05 -50.43
N PRO A 443 -6.53 33.58 -50.73
CA PRO A 443 -5.28 32.97 -50.30
C PRO A 443 -5.13 32.86 -48.76
N ASN A 444 -6.00 33.52 -47.97
CA ASN A 444 -6.02 33.47 -46.50
C ASN A 444 -6.96 32.39 -45.91
N VAL A 445 -7.44 31.42 -46.69
CA VAL A 445 -8.31 30.36 -46.17
C VAL A 445 -7.57 29.45 -45.18
N ALA A 446 -8.07 29.39 -43.94
CA ALA A 446 -7.62 28.41 -42.94
C ALA A 446 -7.96 26.99 -43.42
N VAL A 447 -6.96 26.10 -43.46
CA VAL A 447 -7.13 24.70 -43.89
C VAL A 447 -7.07 23.79 -42.67
N GLN A 448 -8.18 23.14 -42.34
CA GLN A 448 -8.23 22.13 -41.29
C GLN A 448 -7.67 20.79 -41.81
N LEU A 449 -6.50 20.39 -41.33
CA LEU A 449 -5.91 19.09 -41.63
C LEU A 449 -6.56 18.01 -40.73
N ARG A 450 -7.39 17.15 -41.32
CA ARG A 450 -8.09 16.04 -40.62
C ARG A 450 -7.38 14.70 -40.85
N GLY A 451 -7.40 13.81 -39.86
CA GLY A 451 -7.05 12.40 -40.04
C GLY A 451 -5.56 12.13 -40.31
N LEU A 452 -4.65 12.91 -39.72
CA LEU A 452 -3.21 12.64 -39.76
C LEU A 452 -2.90 11.36 -38.97
N VAL A 453 -2.97 10.22 -39.65
CA VAL A 453 -2.56 8.92 -39.11
C VAL A 453 -1.16 8.61 -39.62
N LYS A 454 -0.24 8.33 -38.70
CA LYS A 454 1.09 7.83 -39.06
C LYS A 454 0.93 6.44 -39.66
N THR A 455 1.17 6.30 -40.96
CA THR A 455 1.22 4.97 -41.59
C THR A 455 2.54 4.32 -41.21
N TYR A 456 2.49 3.37 -40.27
CA TYR A 456 3.64 2.51 -40.02
C TYR A 456 3.87 1.61 -41.24
N PRO A 457 5.12 1.28 -41.58
CA PRO A 457 5.39 0.27 -42.59
C PRO A 457 4.78 -1.07 -42.17
N GLY A 458 3.67 -1.43 -42.80
CA GLY A 458 3.04 -2.73 -42.68
C GLY A 458 3.70 -3.78 -43.59
N ALA A 459 4.32 -4.76 -42.93
CA ALA A 459 4.56 -6.16 -43.33
C ALA A 459 5.80 -6.56 -44.17
N ARG A 460 6.51 -7.56 -43.63
CA ARG A 460 7.12 -8.66 -44.42
C ARG A 460 5.99 -9.42 -45.12
N LYS A 461 5.93 -9.36 -46.44
CA LYS A 461 5.28 -10.41 -47.23
C LYS A 461 6.24 -11.61 -47.32
N ALA A 462 5.76 -12.80 -47.00
CA ALA A 462 6.36 -14.02 -47.53
C ALA A 462 6.00 -14.09 -49.03
N GLY A 463 6.96 -13.76 -49.89
CA GLY A 463 6.80 -13.74 -51.34
C GLY A 463 7.69 -12.70 -51.99
N SER A 464 8.53 -13.13 -52.95
CA SER A 464 9.74 -12.49 -53.46
C SER A 464 9.56 -11.18 -54.24
N CYS A 465 9.10 -10.10 -53.60
CA CYS A 465 9.21 -8.74 -54.14
C CYS A 465 9.36 -7.73 -52.99
N CYS A 466 10.57 -7.18 -52.85
CA CYS A 466 10.90 -6.14 -51.87
C CYS A 466 10.14 -4.84 -52.18
N GLY A 467 9.16 -4.50 -51.34
CA GLY A 467 8.48 -3.21 -51.36
C GLY A 467 9.27 -2.17 -50.57
N LYS A 468 9.52 -1.00 -51.19
CA LYS A 468 10.27 0.11 -50.60
C LYS A 468 9.63 0.62 -49.31
N MET A 469 10.48 0.88 -48.33
CA MET A 469 10.18 1.49 -47.04
C MET A 469 9.72 2.95 -47.26
N SER A 470 8.49 3.31 -46.87
CA SER A 470 8.05 4.71 -46.90
C SER A 470 8.57 5.45 -45.67
N SER A 471 8.96 6.71 -45.87
CA SER A 471 9.50 7.56 -44.83
C SER A 471 8.45 7.97 -43.79
N PRO A 472 8.81 8.09 -42.50
CA PRO A 472 7.89 8.56 -41.47
C PRO A 472 7.49 10.02 -41.68
N PHE A 473 6.23 10.31 -41.34
CA PHE A 473 5.63 11.64 -41.27
C PHE A 473 5.62 12.09 -39.79
N HIS A 474 5.93 13.36 -39.51
CA HIS A 474 5.87 13.91 -38.13
C HIS A 474 4.91 15.09 -38.06
N ALA A 475 4.01 15.06 -37.07
CA ALA A 475 3.24 16.22 -36.64
C ALA A 475 3.59 16.48 -35.17
N VAL A 476 4.03 17.70 -34.87
CA VAL A 476 4.41 18.10 -33.50
C VAL A 476 3.63 19.36 -33.15
N ARG A 477 2.81 19.24 -32.10
CA ARG A 477 2.27 20.38 -31.35
C ARG A 477 3.30 20.78 -30.28
N PHE A 478 3.59 22.07 -30.14
CA PHE A 478 4.63 22.55 -29.23
C PHE A 478 4.26 22.38 -27.75
N ASP A 479 5.30 22.33 -26.92
CA ASP A 479 5.28 22.35 -25.44
C ASP A 479 4.94 21.03 -24.73
N VAL A 480 5.06 19.89 -25.40
CA VAL A 480 4.87 18.57 -24.76
C VAL A 480 6.22 18.02 -24.25
N LEU A 481 6.68 18.56 -23.12
CA LEU A 481 7.96 18.25 -22.48
C LEU A 481 7.76 17.76 -21.04
N TRP A 482 8.64 16.87 -20.57
CA TRP A 482 8.71 16.46 -19.17
C TRP A 482 9.61 17.40 -18.39
N GLU A 483 9.06 18.10 -17.40
CA GLU A 483 9.84 19.08 -16.63
C GLU A 483 11.03 18.46 -15.87
N ALA A 484 10.94 17.17 -15.52
CA ALA A 484 11.97 16.44 -14.78
C ALA A 484 13.17 16.02 -15.65
N LEU A 485 12.98 15.84 -16.96
CA LEU A 485 14.02 15.38 -17.88
C LEU A 485 14.87 16.56 -18.38
N SER A 486 16.16 16.31 -18.61
CA SER A 486 17.07 17.27 -19.26
C SER A 486 16.79 17.39 -20.77
N GLY A 487 17.25 18.48 -21.39
CA GLY A 487 17.13 18.64 -22.85
C GLY A 487 17.78 17.47 -23.62
N ARG A 488 18.92 16.98 -23.15
CA ARG A 488 19.60 15.81 -23.70
C ARG A 488 18.76 14.55 -23.59
N GLU A 489 18.21 14.27 -22.39
CA GLU A 489 17.38 13.08 -22.15
C GLU A 489 16.11 13.09 -23.02
N HIS A 490 15.51 14.26 -23.29
CA HIS A 490 14.38 14.35 -24.23
C HIS A 490 14.76 13.91 -25.64
N LEU A 491 15.89 14.42 -26.16
CA LEU A 491 16.34 14.09 -27.51
C LEU A 491 16.70 12.60 -27.62
N GLU A 492 17.35 12.03 -26.60
CA GLU A 492 17.66 10.60 -26.54
C GLU A 492 16.40 9.73 -26.45
N LEU A 493 15.41 10.14 -25.65
CA LEU A 493 14.12 9.47 -25.51
C LEU A 493 13.36 9.44 -26.84
N PHE A 494 13.19 10.60 -27.49
CA PHE A 494 12.46 10.67 -28.75
C PHE A 494 13.21 10.03 -29.92
N ALA A 495 14.54 10.05 -29.91
CA ALA A 495 15.36 9.27 -30.86
C ALA A 495 15.11 7.76 -30.70
N SER A 496 15.01 7.28 -29.46
CA SER A 496 14.73 5.87 -29.15
C SER A 496 13.30 5.47 -29.52
N ILE A 497 12.29 6.31 -29.21
CA ILE A 497 10.88 6.08 -29.60
C ILE A 497 10.74 6.02 -31.12
N LYS A 498 11.51 6.82 -31.85
CA LYS A 498 11.55 6.82 -33.33
C LYS A 498 12.31 5.63 -33.93
N GLY A 499 12.85 4.73 -33.11
CA GLY A 499 13.49 3.49 -33.55
C GLY A 499 14.90 3.65 -34.10
N LEU A 500 15.62 4.73 -33.74
CA LEU A 500 17.02 4.90 -34.12
C LEU A 500 17.90 3.86 -33.41
N PRO A 501 18.96 3.34 -34.06
CA PRO A 501 19.89 2.40 -33.41
C PRO A 501 20.52 3.01 -32.15
N LEU A 502 20.55 2.27 -31.05
CA LEU A 502 21.07 2.75 -29.75
C LEU A 502 22.47 3.38 -29.82
N ALA A 503 23.33 2.87 -30.69
CA ALA A 503 24.68 3.42 -30.92
C ALA A 503 24.66 4.85 -31.50
N SER A 504 23.63 5.18 -32.29
CA SER A 504 23.47 6.49 -32.94
C SER A 504 22.71 7.51 -32.09
N VAL A 505 21.91 7.06 -31.12
CA VAL A 505 21.01 7.92 -30.33
C VAL A 505 21.74 9.10 -29.71
N LYS A 506 22.88 8.85 -29.04
CA LYS A 506 23.67 9.92 -28.40
C LYS A 506 24.21 10.93 -29.41
N SER A 507 24.76 10.44 -30.52
CA SER A 507 25.31 11.31 -31.57
C SER A 507 24.23 12.16 -32.26
N VAL A 508 23.02 11.60 -32.42
CA VAL A 508 21.87 12.31 -32.98
C VAL A 508 21.36 13.35 -32.00
N ALA A 509 21.26 13.01 -30.71
CA ALA A 509 20.85 13.96 -29.66
C ALA A 509 21.81 15.15 -29.58
N GLU A 510 23.13 14.92 -29.60
CA GLU A 510 24.12 16.00 -29.61
C GLU A 510 24.03 16.87 -30.86
N LYS A 511 23.90 16.25 -32.03
CA LYS A 511 23.73 16.97 -33.29
C LYS A 511 22.45 17.81 -33.29
N SER A 512 21.32 17.25 -32.88
CA SER A 512 20.04 17.97 -32.81
C SER A 512 20.09 19.09 -31.77
N SER A 513 20.78 18.90 -30.64
CA SER A 513 21.02 19.96 -29.65
C SER A 513 21.90 21.09 -30.19
N ALA A 514 22.86 20.76 -31.05
CA ALA A 514 23.71 21.73 -31.75
C ALA A 514 22.93 22.56 -32.75
N GLU A 515 22.10 21.92 -33.57
CA GLU A 515 21.28 22.56 -34.60
C GLU A 515 20.34 23.62 -34.02
N VAL A 516 19.84 23.44 -32.79
CA VAL A 516 18.96 24.40 -32.11
C VAL A 516 19.68 25.30 -31.08
N GLY A 517 21.00 25.20 -30.99
CA GLY A 517 21.81 26.07 -30.12
C GLY A 517 21.48 25.90 -28.63
N LEU A 518 21.33 24.65 -28.19
CA LEU A 518 21.05 24.27 -26.79
C LEU A 518 22.17 23.43 -26.16
N ILE A 519 23.35 23.33 -26.80
CA ILE A 519 24.46 22.50 -26.29
C ILE A 519 24.88 22.89 -24.86
N GLY A 520 24.99 24.20 -24.58
CA GLY A 520 25.43 24.69 -23.28
C GLY A 520 24.43 24.39 -22.14
N GLU A 521 23.16 24.22 -22.50
CA GLU A 521 22.04 24.03 -21.59
C GLU A 521 21.46 22.60 -21.63
N ALA A 522 22.06 21.70 -22.42
CA ALA A 522 21.50 20.39 -22.72
C ALA A 522 21.28 19.53 -21.47
N ASP A 523 22.13 19.66 -20.45
CA ASP A 523 22.07 18.89 -19.22
C ASP A 523 21.18 19.55 -18.13
N MET A 524 20.66 20.76 -18.38
CA MET A 524 19.67 21.39 -17.52
C MET A 524 18.28 20.77 -17.74
N ARG A 525 17.48 20.68 -16.68
CA ARG A 525 16.11 20.19 -16.73
C ARG A 525 15.22 21.08 -17.58
N ALA A 526 14.34 20.50 -18.38
CA ALA A 526 13.42 21.26 -19.23
C ALA A 526 12.48 22.15 -18.41
N GLY A 527 12.21 21.83 -17.13
CA GLY A 527 11.47 22.70 -16.22
C GLY A 527 12.11 24.08 -16.02
N SER A 528 13.45 24.20 -16.07
CA SER A 528 14.18 25.47 -15.92
C SER A 528 14.42 26.20 -17.25
N TYR A 529 13.97 25.66 -18.38
CA TYR A 529 14.13 26.29 -19.69
C TYR A 529 13.20 27.49 -19.82
N SER A 530 13.68 28.57 -20.45
CA SER A 530 12.81 29.66 -20.90
C SER A 530 11.82 29.16 -21.96
N GLY A 531 10.70 29.87 -22.17
CA GLY A 531 9.72 29.49 -23.21
C GLY A 531 10.37 29.33 -24.60
N GLY A 532 11.31 30.21 -24.96
CA GLY A 532 12.07 30.10 -26.20
C GLY A 532 12.95 28.85 -26.26
N MET A 533 13.60 28.46 -25.16
CA MET A 533 14.38 27.23 -25.08
C MET A 533 13.52 25.97 -25.19
N LYS A 534 12.37 25.92 -24.50
CA LYS A 534 11.40 24.81 -24.59
C LYS A 534 10.92 24.58 -26.01
N ARG A 535 10.69 25.67 -26.75
CA ARG A 535 10.22 25.60 -28.12
C ARG A 535 11.32 25.23 -29.10
N ARG A 536 12.55 25.72 -28.91
CA ARG A 536 13.74 25.23 -29.65
C ARG A 536 13.96 23.73 -29.43
N LEU A 537 13.81 23.23 -28.21
CA LEU A 537 13.87 21.80 -27.91
C LEU A 537 12.75 21.02 -28.62
N SER A 538 11.52 21.53 -28.62
CA SER A 538 10.39 20.93 -29.34
C SER A 538 10.62 20.84 -30.85
N ILE A 539 11.26 21.85 -31.44
CA ILE A 539 11.67 21.87 -32.85
C ILE A 539 12.72 20.78 -33.12
N ALA A 540 13.74 20.66 -32.26
CA ALA A 540 14.73 19.60 -32.37
C ALA A 540 14.05 18.21 -32.37
N ILE A 541 13.12 17.97 -31.43
CA ILE A 541 12.36 16.73 -31.32
C ILE A 541 11.59 16.42 -32.61
N ALA A 542 10.99 17.42 -33.26
CA ALA A 542 10.26 17.26 -34.52
C ALA A 542 11.16 16.75 -35.66
N PHE A 543 12.39 17.25 -35.74
CA PHE A 543 13.34 16.92 -36.80
C PHE A 543 14.15 15.63 -36.58
N ILE A 544 14.16 15.07 -35.35
CA ILE A 544 14.80 13.76 -35.09
C ILE A 544 14.25 12.70 -36.06
N GLY A 545 15.13 11.88 -36.63
CA GLY A 545 14.77 10.75 -37.51
C GLY A 545 14.58 11.10 -38.99
N ASP A 546 14.99 12.31 -39.43
CA ASP A 546 14.91 12.80 -40.82
C ASP A 546 13.55 12.57 -41.51
N PRO A 547 12.45 13.13 -40.96
CA PRO A 547 11.13 13.04 -41.58
C PRO A 547 11.06 13.71 -42.96
N LYS A 548 10.31 13.12 -43.88
CA LYS A 548 10.04 13.74 -45.20
C LYS A 548 8.97 14.81 -45.17
N LEU A 549 8.09 14.79 -44.18
CA LEU A 549 7.12 15.85 -43.94
C LEU A 549 7.02 16.13 -42.44
N VAL A 550 7.12 17.41 -42.09
CA VAL A 550 7.03 17.93 -40.72
C VAL A 550 5.89 18.94 -40.68
N ILE A 551 4.97 18.78 -39.73
CA ILE A 551 3.90 19.73 -39.45
C ILE A 551 4.19 20.37 -38.10
N LEU A 552 4.31 21.70 -38.11
CA LEU A 552 4.65 22.52 -36.96
C LEU A 552 3.51 23.50 -36.71
N ASP A 553 2.84 23.35 -35.57
CA ASP A 553 1.66 24.13 -35.22
C ASP A 553 2.01 25.40 -34.40
N GLU A 554 2.10 26.57 -35.01
CA GLU A 554 2.52 27.82 -34.35
C GLU A 554 3.96 27.86 -33.75
N PRO A 555 5.03 27.54 -34.49
CA PRO A 555 6.38 27.39 -33.91
C PRO A 555 6.95 28.61 -33.18
N THR A 556 6.50 29.81 -33.51
CA THR A 556 7.14 31.06 -33.07
C THR A 556 6.29 31.90 -32.11
N THR A 557 5.14 31.38 -31.66
CA THR A 557 4.24 32.09 -30.75
C THR A 557 4.89 32.28 -29.38
N GLY A 558 4.74 33.48 -28.79
CA GLY A 558 5.31 33.83 -27.48
C GLY A 558 6.84 34.04 -27.45
N MET A 559 7.53 33.95 -28.59
CA MET A 559 8.97 34.23 -28.68
C MET A 559 9.27 35.71 -28.92
N ASP A 560 10.41 36.15 -28.37
CA ASP A 560 11.03 37.43 -28.73
C ASP A 560 11.47 37.43 -30.22
N PRO A 561 11.60 38.62 -30.84
CA PRO A 561 11.93 38.73 -32.26
C PRO A 561 13.26 38.07 -32.67
N ILE A 562 14.26 38.03 -31.78
CA ILE A 562 15.58 37.48 -32.08
C ILE A 562 15.50 35.96 -32.11
N THR A 563 14.91 35.34 -31.08
CA THR A 563 14.70 33.89 -31.02
C THR A 563 13.82 33.41 -32.16
N ARG A 564 12.81 34.21 -32.57
CA ARG A 564 11.98 33.90 -33.74
C ARG A 564 12.80 33.78 -35.03
N ARG A 565 13.69 34.74 -35.31
CA ARG A 565 14.56 34.70 -36.50
C ARG A 565 15.47 33.48 -36.47
N TYR A 566 16.08 33.21 -35.32
CA TYR A 566 16.91 32.01 -35.14
C TYR A 566 16.14 30.71 -35.44
N VAL A 567 14.91 30.57 -34.94
CA VAL A 567 14.05 29.42 -35.24
C VAL A 567 13.75 29.30 -36.73
N TRP A 568 13.53 30.41 -37.42
CA TRP A 568 13.33 30.42 -38.87
C TRP A 568 14.58 29.94 -39.62
N ASP A 569 15.76 30.40 -39.23
CA ASP A 569 17.03 29.97 -39.84
C ASP A 569 17.22 28.45 -39.69
N VAL A 570 16.87 27.90 -38.52
CA VAL A 570 16.90 26.44 -38.26
C VAL A 570 15.90 25.69 -39.14
N ILE A 571 14.66 26.18 -39.26
CA ILE A 571 13.62 25.56 -40.10
C ILE A 571 14.02 25.61 -41.58
N GLU A 572 14.59 26.72 -42.04
CA GLU A 572 15.05 26.90 -43.41
C GLU A 572 16.23 25.97 -43.73
N ALA A 573 17.23 25.89 -42.84
CA ALA A 573 18.34 24.94 -42.98
C ALA A 573 17.84 23.48 -43.00
N ALA A 574 16.83 23.18 -42.18
CA ALA A 574 16.19 21.88 -42.11
C ALA A 574 15.32 21.55 -43.34
N LYS A 575 14.93 22.51 -44.18
CA LYS A 575 14.00 22.30 -45.31
C LYS A 575 14.53 21.39 -46.42
N LYS A 576 15.85 21.25 -46.56
CA LYS A 576 16.46 20.54 -47.70
C LYS A 576 15.97 19.09 -47.79
N GLY A 577 15.25 18.75 -48.86
CA GLY A 577 14.78 17.40 -49.14
C GLY A 577 13.57 16.93 -48.30
N ARG A 578 12.85 17.86 -47.67
CA ARG A 578 11.62 17.60 -46.90
C ARG A 578 10.56 18.69 -47.13
N ALA A 579 9.29 18.35 -46.90
CA ALA A 579 8.19 19.29 -46.83
C ALA A 579 8.00 19.74 -45.37
N ILE A 580 7.81 21.04 -45.14
CA ILE A 580 7.48 21.58 -43.82
C ILE A 580 6.20 22.40 -43.95
N ILE A 581 5.19 22.06 -43.16
CA ILE A 581 3.93 22.79 -43.05
C ILE A 581 3.95 23.54 -41.73
N LEU A 582 3.69 24.84 -41.78
CA LEU A 582 3.72 25.75 -40.63
C LEU A 582 2.35 26.40 -40.53
N THR A 583 1.74 26.39 -39.35
CA THR A 583 0.58 27.24 -39.03
C THR A 583 1.06 28.42 -38.19
N HIS A 584 0.46 29.60 -38.36
CA HIS A 584 0.79 30.78 -37.58
C HIS A 584 -0.46 31.65 -37.39
N THR A 585 -0.68 32.15 -36.17
CA THR A 585 -1.75 33.11 -35.85
C THR A 585 -1.42 34.55 -36.23
N GLN A 586 -0.14 34.90 -36.43
CA GLN A 586 0.30 36.28 -36.75
C GLN A 586 1.14 36.34 -38.03
N TRP A 587 0.49 36.31 -39.20
CA TRP A 587 1.16 36.45 -40.51
C TRP A 587 1.91 37.79 -40.68
N ARG A 588 1.36 38.89 -40.14
CA ARG A 588 1.89 40.26 -40.37
C ARG A 588 3.28 40.55 -39.77
N LYS A 589 3.78 39.73 -38.82
CA LYS A 589 5.07 39.96 -38.15
C LYS A 589 6.24 39.14 -38.73
N LEU A 590 6.01 38.40 -39.81
CA LEU A 590 7.01 37.53 -40.43
C LEU A 590 7.72 38.17 -41.63
N ILE A 591 7.14 39.22 -42.21
CA ILE A 591 7.62 39.86 -43.46
C ILE A 591 8.25 41.25 -43.18
N SER A 592 8.25 41.72 -41.93
CA SER A 592 8.95 42.92 -41.47
C SER A 592 10.20 42.55 -40.68
#